data_AF-A0A1W1VQ24-F1
#
_entry.id   AF-A0A1W1VQ24-F1
#
_cell.length_a   1.000
_cell.length_b   1.000
_cell.length_c   1.000
_cell.angle_alpha   90.00
_cell.angle_beta   90.00
_cell.angle_gamma   90.00
#
_symmetry.space_group_name_H-M   'P 1'
#
loop_
_entity.id
_entity.type
_entity.pdbx_description
1 polymer ?
#
loop_
_entity_poly.entity_id
_entity_poly.type
_entity_poly.pdbx_seq_one_letter_code
_entity_poly.pdbx_strand_id
1 'polypeptide(L)'
;MIRIKALVARVIVFLVILVSGGFQAAPMDDFVRQVMVRLQNFYIASFPEKSYIHTDKSFYATGETIWLKAYVVDASLHLPDTVSQVLYVDLIAPDQRVIAQRVLRLTQGTAAADFELADSLAQGMYTVRAYTNWMRNFSPDYFFSKRLPVWQAATAVTDAAAARPGAKPRVRKAAPVPKPKTDVQFFPEGGNMVVGLPAVVAFKATDEYGRGVAVSGQLTDDQG
;
A
#
# COMPACT_ATOMS: atom_id res chain seq x y z
N MET A 1 -6.99 -67.95 46.51
CA MET A 1 -7.44 -66.67 45.91
C MET A 1 -6.55 -65.46 46.23
N ILE A 2 -5.89 -65.38 47.40
CA ILE A 2 -5.09 -64.19 47.82
C ILE A 2 -3.82 -63.99 46.97
N ARG A 3 -3.12 -65.06 46.58
CA ARG A 3 -1.86 -64.97 45.79
C ARG A 3 -2.06 -64.48 44.35
N ILE A 4 -3.22 -64.76 43.73
CA ILE A 4 -3.55 -64.31 42.36
C ILE A 4 -3.83 -62.80 42.36
N LYS A 5 -4.54 -62.29 43.37
CA LYS A 5 -4.81 -60.85 43.51
C LYS A 5 -3.52 -60.03 43.69
N ALA A 6 -2.55 -60.56 44.43
CA ALA A 6 -1.25 -59.92 44.62
C ALA A 6 -0.39 -59.90 43.33
N LEU A 7 -0.46 -60.96 42.51
CA LEU A 7 0.22 -61.01 41.22
C LEU A 7 -0.38 -60.02 40.22
N VAL A 8 -1.71 -59.98 40.14
CA VAL A 8 -2.44 -59.04 39.25
C VAL A 8 -2.15 -57.60 39.65
N ALA A 9 -2.14 -57.28 40.94
CA ALA A 9 -1.78 -55.94 41.43
C ALA A 9 -0.34 -55.54 41.03
N ARG A 10 0.63 -56.46 41.10
CA ARG A 10 2.01 -56.18 40.68
C ARG A 10 2.14 -55.96 39.18
N VAL A 11 1.40 -56.73 38.37
CA VAL A 11 1.38 -56.56 36.91
C VAL A 11 0.74 -55.22 36.53
N ILE A 12 -0.35 -54.83 37.17
CA ILE A 12 -1.00 -53.53 36.92
C ILE A 12 -0.08 -52.38 37.31
N VAL A 13 0.59 -52.45 38.46
CA VAL A 13 1.58 -51.42 38.86
C VAL A 13 2.74 -51.33 37.88
N PHE A 14 3.26 -52.47 37.41
CA PHE A 14 4.32 -52.49 36.42
C PHE A 14 3.88 -51.89 35.07
N LEU A 15 2.64 -52.18 34.64
CA LEU A 15 2.08 -51.66 33.39
C LEU A 15 1.79 -50.14 33.48
N VAL A 16 1.39 -49.64 34.65
CA VAL A 16 1.23 -48.20 34.90
C VAL A 16 2.57 -47.46 34.87
N ILE A 17 3.64 -48.04 35.44
CA ILE A 17 4.99 -47.46 35.40
C ILE A 17 5.54 -47.42 33.96
N LEU A 18 5.25 -48.46 33.16
CA LEU A 18 5.69 -48.55 31.76
C LEU A 18 4.96 -47.54 30.85
N VAL A 19 3.70 -47.23 31.16
CA VAL A 19 2.92 -46.19 30.46
C VAL A 19 3.31 -44.77 30.89
N SER A 20 3.71 -44.58 32.16
CA SER A 20 4.13 -43.25 32.66
C SER A 20 5.58 -42.88 32.30
N GLY A 21 6.45 -43.85 31.99
CA GLY A 21 7.80 -43.60 31.46
C GLY A 21 7.87 -43.15 29.99
N GLY A 22 6.77 -43.27 29.24
CA GLY A 22 6.72 -42.95 27.80
C GLY A 22 6.47 -41.48 27.45
N PHE A 23 6.06 -40.65 28.42
CA PHE A 23 5.91 -39.20 28.25
C PHE A 23 7.20 -38.47 28.68
N GLN A 24 8.30 -38.73 27.98
CA GLN A 24 9.37 -37.73 27.97
C GLN A 24 8.92 -36.62 27.03
N ALA A 25 8.45 -35.51 27.60
CA ALA A 25 8.34 -34.27 26.84
C ALA A 25 9.71 -34.01 26.25
N ALA A 26 9.89 -34.19 24.93
CA ALA A 26 11.08 -33.72 24.25
C ALA A 26 11.25 -32.26 24.67
N PRO A 27 12.42 -31.84 25.19
CA PRO A 27 12.58 -30.49 25.70
C PRO A 27 12.30 -29.54 24.55
N MET A 28 11.16 -28.85 24.61
CA MET A 28 10.71 -27.87 23.63
C MET A 28 11.80 -26.79 23.38
N ASP A 29 12.69 -26.63 24.37
CA ASP A 29 13.87 -25.77 24.36
C ASP A 29 14.91 -26.13 23.29
N ASP A 30 15.11 -27.41 22.94
CA ASP A 30 16.18 -27.78 22.01
C ASP A 30 15.84 -27.39 20.56
N PHE A 31 14.58 -27.58 20.14
CA PHE A 31 14.13 -27.14 18.83
C PHE A 31 14.21 -25.61 18.68
N VAL A 32 13.67 -24.87 19.64
CA VAL A 32 13.71 -23.39 19.62
C VAL A 32 15.15 -22.90 19.59
N ARG A 33 16.03 -23.51 20.39
CA ARG A 33 17.46 -23.17 20.42
C ARG A 33 18.13 -23.48 19.08
N GLN A 34 17.84 -24.62 18.46
CA GLN A 34 18.38 -24.96 17.13
C GLN A 34 17.89 -23.97 16.05
N VAL A 35 16.62 -23.58 16.08
CA VAL A 35 16.07 -22.57 15.15
C VAL A 35 16.76 -21.23 15.35
N MET A 36 16.93 -20.78 16.60
CA MET A 36 17.61 -19.52 16.90
C MET A 36 19.07 -19.52 16.42
N VAL A 37 19.83 -20.58 16.66
CA VAL A 37 21.22 -20.69 16.20
C VAL A 37 21.30 -20.69 14.67
N ARG A 38 20.42 -21.44 13.99
CA ARG A 38 20.40 -21.46 12.51
C ARG A 38 20.01 -20.10 11.94
N LEU A 39 19.04 -19.41 12.54
CA LEU A 39 18.61 -18.08 12.14
C LEU A 39 19.73 -17.05 12.35
N GLN A 40 20.41 -17.10 13.50
CA GLN A 40 21.54 -16.23 13.79
C GLN A 40 22.69 -16.45 12.80
N ASN A 41 23.03 -17.71 12.51
CA ASN A 41 24.05 -18.04 11.51
C ASN A 41 23.67 -17.55 10.11
N PHE A 42 22.39 -17.65 9.74
CA PHE A 42 21.89 -17.10 8.48
C PHE A 42 22.10 -15.58 8.38
N TYR A 43 21.74 -14.83 9.42
CA TYR A 43 21.92 -13.38 9.45
C TYR A 43 23.40 -12.95 9.38
N ILE A 44 24.29 -13.67 10.08
CA ILE A 44 25.73 -13.40 10.07
C ILE A 44 26.36 -13.74 8.71
N ALA A 45 25.94 -14.82 8.06
CA ALA A 45 26.53 -15.26 6.80
C ALA A 45 25.99 -14.50 5.59
N SER A 46 24.72 -14.11 5.61
CA SER A 46 23.99 -13.66 4.42
C SER A 46 23.76 -12.14 4.38
N PHE A 47 24.00 -11.42 5.47
CA PHE A 47 23.77 -9.97 5.60
C PHE A 47 22.51 -9.48 4.85
N PRO A 48 21.32 -9.99 5.20
CA PRO A 48 20.11 -9.63 4.49
C PRO A 48 19.77 -8.15 4.71
N GLU A 49 19.41 -7.49 3.63
CA GLU A 49 19.04 -6.08 3.60
C GLU A 49 17.52 -5.93 3.42
N LYS A 50 16.95 -4.81 3.88
CA LYS A 50 15.57 -4.42 3.60
C LYS A 50 15.53 -3.01 3.02
N SER A 51 14.86 -2.86 1.88
CA SER A 51 14.56 -1.54 1.30
C SER A 51 13.18 -1.05 1.72
N TYR A 52 12.99 0.26 1.78
CA TYR A 52 11.69 0.91 1.98
C TYR A 52 11.63 2.21 1.18
N ILE A 53 10.45 2.54 0.63
CA ILE A 53 10.22 3.82 -0.05
C ILE A 53 9.04 4.55 0.58
N HIS A 54 9.28 5.82 0.92
CA HIS A 54 8.26 6.79 1.25
C HIS A 54 8.01 7.69 0.05
N THR A 55 6.75 7.89 -0.32
CA THR A 55 6.31 8.82 -1.38
C THR A 55 5.56 10.00 -0.76
N ASP A 56 5.57 11.15 -1.42
CA ASP A 56 4.88 12.36 -0.94
C ASP A 56 3.35 12.21 -0.92
N LYS A 57 2.78 11.47 -1.87
CA LYS A 57 1.33 11.20 -1.96
C LYS A 57 1.05 9.70 -2.00
N SER A 58 -0.19 9.33 -1.68
CA SER A 58 -0.73 7.99 -1.86
C SER A 58 -1.26 7.75 -3.27
N PHE A 59 -1.40 8.81 -4.08
CA PHE A 59 -1.93 8.77 -5.43
C PHE A 59 -1.47 9.96 -6.28
N TYR A 60 -1.53 9.80 -7.59
CA TYR A 60 -1.04 10.80 -8.55
C TYR A 60 -1.95 10.94 -9.77
N ALA A 61 -1.84 12.05 -10.46
CA ALA A 61 -2.37 12.21 -11.81
C ALA A 61 -1.25 12.11 -12.86
N THR A 62 -1.61 11.76 -14.10
CA THR A 62 -0.69 11.85 -15.24
C THR A 62 -0.21 13.31 -15.41
N GLY A 63 1.07 13.50 -15.68
CA GLY A 63 1.72 14.81 -15.73
C GLY A 63 2.32 15.27 -14.39
N GLU A 64 2.03 14.59 -13.28
CA GLU A 64 2.64 14.89 -11.99
C GLU A 64 3.99 14.20 -11.80
N THR A 65 4.77 14.70 -10.83
CA THR A 65 6.02 14.09 -10.37
C THR A 65 5.77 13.35 -9.06
N ILE A 66 6.17 12.07 -9.01
CA ILE A 66 6.23 11.28 -7.78
C ILE A 66 7.53 11.64 -7.06
N TRP A 67 7.45 12.29 -5.91
CA TRP A 67 8.61 12.54 -5.05
C TRP A 67 8.77 11.39 -4.06
N LEU A 68 9.99 10.87 -3.93
CA LEU A 68 10.24 9.75 -3.04
C LEU A 68 11.54 9.88 -2.25
N LYS A 69 11.53 9.29 -1.06
CA LYS A 69 12.70 9.04 -0.24
C LYS A 69 12.81 7.54 0.01
N ALA A 70 13.97 7.00 -0.32
CA ALA A 70 14.28 5.60 -0.16
C ALA A 70 15.23 5.38 1.02
N TYR A 71 15.08 4.21 1.64
CA TYR A 71 15.82 3.77 2.81
C TYR A 71 16.27 2.34 2.58
N VAL A 72 17.48 2.01 2.97
CA VAL A 72 18.00 0.64 3.05
C VAL A 72 18.53 0.44 4.45
N VAL A 73 18.07 -0.63 5.08
CA VAL A 73 18.39 -0.97 6.46
C VAL A 73 18.83 -2.42 6.57
N ASP A 74 19.66 -2.70 7.57
CA ASP A 74 20.00 -4.07 7.94
C ASP A 74 18.74 -4.80 8.43
N ALA A 75 18.52 -6.04 7.97
CA ALA A 75 17.29 -6.76 8.28
C ALA A 75 17.18 -7.21 9.75
N SER A 76 18.29 -7.26 10.49
CA SER A 76 18.36 -7.70 11.89
C SER A 76 18.16 -6.53 12.86
N LEU A 77 18.95 -5.47 12.70
CA LEU A 77 19.01 -4.33 13.61
C LEU A 77 18.14 -3.14 13.15
N HIS A 78 17.65 -3.16 11.90
CA HIS A 78 16.92 -2.06 11.27
C HIS A 78 17.66 -0.72 11.32
N LEU A 79 18.98 -0.78 11.43
CA LEU A 79 19.85 0.39 11.33
C LEU A 79 20.12 0.69 9.86
N PRO A 80 20.37 1.96 9.50
CA PRO A 80 20.74 2.32 8.14
C PRO A 80 21.92 1.46 7.67
N ASP A 81 21.68 0.70 6.60
CA ASP A 81 22.72 -0.14 6.04
C ASP A 81 23.72 0.73 5.27
N THR A 82 24.99 0.36 5.39
CA THR A 82 26.10 1.03 4.71
C THR A 82 26.85 0.10 3.76
N VAL A 83 26.48 -1.19 3.71
CA VAL A 83 27.08 -2.18 2.81
C VAL A 83 26.69 -1.88 1.37
N SER A 84 25.39 -1.79 1.08
CA SER A 84 24.91 -1.41 -0.25
C SER A 84 24.90 0.12 -0.44
N GLN A 85 25.64 0.61 -1.43
CA GLN A 85 25.68 2.03 -1.80
C GLN A 85 24.77 2.39 -2.99
N VAL A 86 24.14 1.39 -3.62
CA VAL A 86 23.32 1.57 -4.82
C VAL A 86 21.96 0.90 -4.65
N LEU A 87 20.89 1.67 -4.83
CA LEU A 87 19.51 1.21 -4.84
C LEU A 87 18.90 1.39 -6.22
N TYR A 88 18.29 0.33 -6.74
CA TYR A 88 17.50 0.36 -7.96
C TYR A 88 16.04 0.58 -7.60
N VAL A 89 15.39 1.53 -8.26
CA VAL A 89 13.96 1.79 -8.12
C VAL A 89 13.32 1.68 -9.49
N ASP A 90 12.42 0.72 -9.66
CA ASP A 90 11.65 0.50 -10.87
C ASP A 90 10.24 1.06 -10.69
N LEU A 91 9.74 1.78 -11.71
CA LEU A 91 8.34 2.11 -11.87
C LEU A 91 7.73 1.14 -12.89
N ILE A 92 6.76 0.36 -12.45
CA ILE A 92 6.13 -0.73 -13.20
C ILE A 92 4.70 -0.35 -13.53
N ALA A 93 4.34 -0.47 -14.80
CA ALA A 93 2.99 -0.21 -15.30
C ALA A 93 2.01 -1.35 -14.95
N PRO A 94 0.69 -1.14 -15.10
CA PRO A 94 -0.33 -2.15 -14.80
C PRO A 94 -0.17 -3.46 -15.60
N ASP A 95 0.46 -3.39 -16.77
CA ASP A 95 0.79 -4.53 -17.62
C ASP A 95 2.10 -5.25 -17.23
N GLN A 96 2.63 -4.94 -16.04
CA GLN A 96 3.86 -5.49 -15.46
C GLN A 96 5.15 -5.13 -16.19
N ARG A 97 5.12 -4.18 -17.13
CA ARG A 97 6.35 -3.68 -17.77
C ARG A 97 7.00 -2.59 -16.93
N VAL A 98 8.32 -2.62 -16.81
CA VAL A 98 9.10 -1.53 -16.23
C VAL A 98 9.11 -0.37 -17.23
N ILE A 99 8.50 0.76 -16.86
CA ILE A 99 8.39 1.95 -17.72
C ILE A 99 9.44 3.02 -17.40
N ALA A 100 9.97 3.01 -16.17
CA ALA A 100 11.08 3.86 -15.79
C ALA A 100 11.91 3.19 -14.70
N GLN A 101 13.20 3.51 -14.66
CA GLN A 101 14.12 3.07 -13.62
C GLN A 101 14.94 4.27 -13.13
N ARG A 102 15.26 4.27 -11.84
CA ARG A 102 16.21 5.17 -11.20
C ARG A 102 17.27 4.36 -10.48
N VAL A 103 18.53 4.74 -10.66
CA VAL A 103 19.67 4.17 -9.95
C VAL A 103 20.14 5.23 -8.95
N LEU A 104 19.95 4.95 -7.67
CA LEU A 104 20.15 5.90 -6.59
C LEU A 104 21.42 5.56 -5.81
N ARG A 105 22.29 6.55 -5.62
CA ARG A 105 23.41 6.44 -4.69
C ARG A 105 22.91 6.67 -3.26
N LEU A 106 23.08 5.68 -2.40
CA LEU A 106 22.73 5.76 -0.99
C LEU A 106 23.81 6.52 -0.22
N THR A 107 23.37 7.46 0.61
CA THR A 107 24.20 8.18 1.59
C THR A 107 23.63 7.88 2.97
N GLN A 108 24.42 7.21 3.81
CA GLN A 108 23.98 6.71 5.13
C GLN A 108 22.66 5.91 5.06
N GLY A 109 22.58 4.95 4.12
CA GLY A 109 21.40 4.12 3.93
C GLY A 109 20.16 4.83 3.38
N THR A 110 20.27 6.09 2.91
CA THR A 110 19.13 6.84 2.37
C THR A 110 19.42 7.49 1.02
N ALA A 111 18.38 7.72 0.22
CA ALA A 111 18.45 8.48 -1.03
C ALA A 111 17.12 9.19 -1.31
N ALA A 112 17.16 10.30 -2.02
CA ALA A 112 15.97 10.99 -2.54
C ALA A 112 15.93 10.84 -4.07
N ALA A 113 14.72 10.77 -4.63
CA ALA A 113 14.53 10.67 -6.07
C ALA A 113 13.12 11.13 -6.48
N ASP A 114 12.92 11.14 -7.79
CA ASP A 114 11.67 11.49 -8.43
C ASP A 114 11.38 10.60 -9.65
N PHE A 115 10.09 10.49 -9.97
CA PHE A 115 9.60 9.99 -11.25
C PHE A 115 8.61 10.97 -11.86
N GLU A 116 8.88 11.42 -13.07
CA GLU A 116 7.92 12.18 -13.87
C GLU A 116 6.94 11.23 -14.56
N LEU A 117 5.64 11.43 -14.34
CA LEU A 117 4.59 10.67 -15.00
C LEU A 117 4.21 11.37 -16.30
N ALA A 118 4.46 10.74 -17.44
CA ALA A 118 4.06 11.32 -18.73
C ALA A 118 2.53 11.43 -18.86
N ASP A 119 2.05 12.48 -19.54
CA ASP A 119 0.62 12.73 -19.80
C ASP A 119 -0.05 11.62 -20.61
N SER A 120 0.74 10.86 -21.37
CA SER A 120 0.29 9.75 -22.21
C SER A 120 0.12 8.43 -21.45
N LEU A 121 0.49 8.38 -20.16
CA LEU A 121 0.36 7.18 -19.36
C LEU A 121 -1.11 6.79 -19.19
N ALA A 122 -1.38 5.49 -19.29
CA ALA A 122 -2.71 4.97 -19.03
C ALA A 122 -3.05 5.09 -17.54
N GLN A 123 -4.30 5.42 -17.24
CA GLN A 123 -4.81 5.31 -15.88
C GLN A 123 -4.72 3.87 -15.38
N GLY A 124 -4.25 3.67 -14.14
CA GLY A 124 -4.16 2.35 -13.55
C GLY A 124 -3.36 2.28 -12.25
N MET A 125 -3.13 1.06 -11.79
CA MET A 125 -2.31 0.78 -10.60
C MET A 125 -0.87 0.53 -11.02
N TYR A 126 0.00 1.49 -10.72
CA TYR A 126 1.44 1.38 -10.93
C TYR A 126 2.09 0.78 -9.69
N THR A 127 3.24 0.14 -9.88
CA THR A 127 4.02 -0.43 -8.76
C THR A 127 5.40 0.17 -8.74
N VAL A 128 5.78 0.76 -7.61
CA VAL A 128 7.16 1.17 -7.34
C VAL A 128 7.85 0.03 -6.62
N ARG A 129 8.93 -0.47 -7.22
CA ARG A 129 9.72 -1.58 -6.68
C ARG A 129 11.14 -1.14 -6.36
N ALA A 130 11.65 -1.46 -5.17
CA ALA A 130 12.99 -1.08 -4.74
C ALA A 130 13.82 -2.31 -4.36
N TYR A 131 15.09 -2.33 -4.76
CA TYR A 131 16.01 -3.44 -4.48
C TYR A 131 17.48 -3.04 -4.69
N THR A 132 18.38 -3.64 -3.92
CA THR A 132 19.82 -3.52 -4.13
C THR A 132 20.32 -4.64 -5.04
N ASN A 133 21.60 -4.59 -5.45
CA ASN A 133 22.19 -5.72 -6.18
C ASN A 133 22.32 -6.97 -5.30
N TRP A 134 22.57 -6.79 -4.00
CA TRP A 134 22.71 -7.89 -3.05
C TRP A 134 21.39 -8.64 -2.83
N MET A 135 20.27 -7.92 -2.72
CA MET A 135 18.93 -8.52 -2.61
C MET A 135 18.60 -9.46 -3.77
N ARG A 136 19.19 -9.28 -4.96
CA ARG A 136 18.98 -10.14 -6.14
C ARG A 136 19.48 -11.58 -5.95
N ASN A 137 20.33 -11.82 -4.95
CA ASN A 137 20.78 -13.16 -4.59
C ASN A 137 19.72 -13.97 -3.82
N PHE A 138 18.59 -13.34 -3.46
CA PHE A 138 17.48 -13.93 -2.72
C PHE A 138 16.19 -13.88 -3.54
N SER A 139 15.07 -14.32 -2.94
CA SER A 139 13.75 -14.25 -3.60
C SER A 139 13.38 -12.79 -3.93
N PRO A 140 12.82 -12.52 -5.12
CA PRO A 140 12.24 -11.21 -5.45
C PRO A 140 11.12 -10.76 -4.49
N ASP A 141 10.55 -11.68 -3.71
CA ASP A 141 9.53 -11.37 -2.68
C ASP A 141 10.08 -10.48 -1.56
N TYR A 142 11.41 -10.40 -1.39
CA TYR A 142 12.05 -9.51 -0.44
C TYR A 142 12.21 -8.08 -0.95
N PHE A 143 11.91 -7.83 -2.23
CA PHE A 143 11.96 -6.47 -2.77
C PHE A 143 10.79 -5.66 -2.22
N PHE A 144 11.07 -4.40 -1.88
CA PHE A 144 10.01 -3.51 -1.49
C PHE A 144 9.10 -3.25 -2.70
N SER A 145 7.79 -3.29 -2.47
CA SER A 145 6.78 -3.04 -3.50
C SER A 145 5.66 -2.18 -2.94
N LYS A 146 5.39 -1.05 -3.58
CA LYS A 146 4.27 -0.15 -3.24
C LYS A 146 3.41 0.09 -4.47
N ARG A 147 2.11 -0.18 -4.35
CA ARG A 147 1.12 0.12 -5.40
C ARG A 147 0.65 1.56 -5.27
N LEU A 148 0.66 2.29 -6.38
CA LEU A 148 0.25 3.69 -6.49
C LEU A 148 -0.80 3.81 -7.60
N PRO A 149 -2.04 4.24 -7.28
CA PRO A 149 -3.00 4.61 -8.31
C PRO A 149 -2.54 5.88 -9.03
N VAL A 150 -2.55 5.83 -10.35
CA VAL A 150 -2.35 6.98 -11.23
C VAL A 150 -3.61 7.19 -12.05
N TRP A 151 -4.21 8.37 -11.93
CA TRP A 151 -5.39 8.76 -12.70
C TRP A 151 -5.00 9.62 -13.88
N GLN A 152 -5.74 9.51 -14.98
CA GLN A 152 -5.54 10.43 -16.08
C GLN A 152 -6.04 11.80 -15.65
N ALA A 153 -5.16 12.80 -15.62
CA ALA A 153 -5.57 14.18 -15.48
C ALA A 153 -6.55 14.45 -16.63
N ALA A 154 -7.73 14.99 -16.32
CA ALA A 154 -8.70 15.33 -17.36
C ALA A 154 -8.02 16.29 -18.33
N THR A 155 -7.58 15.77 -19.46
CA THR A 155 -7.17 16.59 -20.58
C THR A 155 -8.41 17.41 -20.87
N ALA A 156 -8.32 18.73 -20.75
CA ALA A 156 -9.33 19.59 -21.34
C ALA A 156 -9.36 19.15 -22.80
N VAL A 157 -10.35 18.33 -23.15
CA VAL A 157 -10.66 17.96 -24.52
C VAL A 157 -11.06 19.28 -25.12
N THR A 158 -10.09 20.00 -25.66
CA THR A 158 -10.35 20.99 -26.68
C THR A 158 -11.03 20.19 -27.76
N ASP A 159 -12.28 20.52 -28.04
CA ASP A 159 -13.12 19.97 -29.09
C ASP A 159 -12.49 20.24 -30.48
N ALA A 160 -11.32 19.68 -30.73
CA ALA A 160 -10.49 19.93 -31.91
C ALA A 160 -10.46 18.73 -32.87
N ALA A 161 -11.43 17.81 -32.74
CA ALA A 161 -11.53 16.64 -33.61
C ALA A 161 -12.96 16.39 -34.12
N ALA A 162 -13.61 17.40 -34.74
CA ALA A 162 -14.70 17.17 -35.70
C ALA A 162 -15.03 18.38 -36.62
N ALA A 163 -14.06 19.17 -37.06
CA ALA A 163 -14.32 20.16 -38.12
C ALA A 163 -14.13 19.54 -39.51
N ARG A 164 -15.14 18.82 -40.00
CA ARG A 164 -15.27 18.52 -41.45
C ARG A 164 -15.71 19.82 -42.15
N PRO A 165 -15.01 20.32 -43.18
CA PRO A 165 -15.45 21.51 -43.90
C PRO A 165 -16.60 21.13 -44.85
N GLY A 166 -17.79 21.71 -44.67
CA GLY A 166 -18.83 21.69 -45.73
C GLY A 166 -20.31 21.56 -45.34
N ALA A 167 -20.72 21.60 -44.08
CA ALA A 167 -22.15 21.51 -43.73
C ALA A 167 -22.75 22.88 -43.36
N LYS A 168 -23.67 23.36 -44.19
CA LYS A 168 -24.45 24.61 -43.98
C LYS A 168 -25.14 24.60 -42.60
N PRO A 169 -25.15 25.71 -41.84
CA PRO A 169 -25.75 25.75 -40.52
C PRO A 169 -27.28 25.69 -40.64
N ARG A 170 -27.84 24.49 -40.42
CA ARG A 170 -29.27 24.33 -40.13
C ARG A 170 -29.49 24.71 -38.67
N VAL A 171 -30.10 25.87 -38.44
CA VAL A 171 -30.62 26.27 -37.13
C VAL A 171 -31.73 25.28 -36.76
N ARG A 172 -31.37 24.22 -36.05
CA ARG A 172 -32.32 23.40 -35.30
C ARG A 172 -32.56 24.12 -33.98
N LYS A 173 -33.82 24.48 -33.72
CA LYS A 173 -34.28 24.97 -32.42
C LYS A 173 -33.78 23.99 -31.35
N ALA A 174 -32.96 24.49 -30.41
CA ALA A 174 -32.41 23.70 -29.33
C ALA A 174 -33.56 23.16 -28.47
N ALA A 175 -33.57 21.84 -28.28
CA ALA A 175 -34.37 21.21 -27.24
C ALA A 175 -33.88 21.73 -25.87
N PRO A 176 -34.75 21.81 -24.84
CA PRO A 176 -34.36 22.28 -23.52
C PRO A 176 -33.26 21.38 -22.96
N VAL A 177 -32.10 21.98 -22.66
CA VAL A 177 -31.04 21.31 -21.91
C VAL A 177 -31.60 20.93 -20.53
N PRO A 178 -31.55 19.66 -20.10
CA PRO A 178 -31.95 19.29 -18.75
C PRO A 178 -31.04 20.05 -17.77
N LYS A 179 -31.64 20.79 -16.82
CA LYS A 179 -30.86 21.42 -15.75
C LYS A 179 -30.09 20.32 -15.01
N PRO A 180 -28.75 20.37 -14.93
CA PRO A 180 -27.99 19.36 -14.21
C PRO A 180 -28.39 19.37 -12.74
N LYS A 181 -28.74 18.21 -12.19
CA LYS A 181 -29.15 18.07 -10.80
C LYS A 181 -27.91 18.06 -9.91
N THR A 182 -27.70 19.15 -9.17
CA THR A 182 -26.61 19.27 -8.20
C THR A 182 -27.04 18.70 -6.85
N ASP A 183 -26.23 17.82 -6.27
CA ASP A 183 -26.39 17.33 -4.90
C ASP A 183 -25.42 18.06 -3.96
N VAL A 184 -25.91 18.53 -2.81
CA VAL A 184 -25.11 19.27 -1.82
C VAL A 184 -25.32 18.64 -0.44
N GLN A 185 -24.22 18.22 0.20
CA GLN A 185 -24.22 17.59 1.52
C GLN A 185 -23.33 18.36 2.50
N PHE A 186 -23.74 18.40 3.76
CA PHE A 186 -23.04 19.12 4.84
C PHE A 186 -22.59 18.16 5.93
N PHE A 187 -21.37 18.34 6.43
CA PHE A 187 -20.71 17.47 7.40
C PHE A 187 -20.16 18.31 8.54
N PRO A 188 -20.84 18.34 9.71
CA PRO A 188 -20.30 18.96 10.91
C PRO A 188 -19.04 18.20 11.36
N GLU A 189 -17.95 18.89 11.69
CA GLU A 189 -16.71 18.22 12.13
C GLU A 189 -16.89 17.37 13.40
N GLY A 190 -17.81 17.78 14.29
CA GLY A 190 -18.19 17.02 15.50
C GLY A 190 -19.16 15.86 15.24
N GLY A 191 -19.49 15.56 13.98
CA GLY A 191 -20.45 14.54 13.57
C GLY A 191 -21.92 14.98 13.72
N ASN A 192 -22.25 15.70 14.79
CA ASN A 192 -23.58 16.26 15.03
C ASN A 192 -23.52 17.79 15.12
N MET A 193 -24.58 18.44 14.65
CA MET A 193 -24.79 19.87 14.87
C MET A 193 -25.62 20.06 16.14
N VAL A 194 -25.15 20.93 17.03
CA VAL A 194 -25.82 21.23 18.31
C VAL A 194 -26.36 22.65 18.27
N VAL A 195 -27.64 22.81 18.60
CA VAL A 195 -28.32 24.11 18.59
C VAL A 195 -27.62 25.09 19.54
N GLY A 196 -27.35 26.31 19.06
CA GLY A 196 -26.77 27.39 19.85
C GLY A 196 -25.25 27.35 20.02
N LEU A 197 -24.56 26.36 19.45
CA LEU A 197 -23.11 26.27 19.49
C LEU A 197 -22.48 26.52 18.10
N PRO A 198 -21.43 27.36 18.01
CA PRO A 198 -20.71 27.51 16.75
C PRO A 198 -19.99 26.19 16.41
N ALA A 199 -20.12 25.76 15.16
CA ALA A 199 -19.49 24.54 14.65
C ALA A 199 -18.90 24.77 13.26
N VAL A 200 -17.77 24.12 12.98
CA VAL A 200 -17.19 24.09 11.63
C VAL A 200 -17.91 23.01 10.83
N VAL A 201 -18.30 23.37 9.60
CA VAL A 201 -19.06 22.50 8.70
C VAL A 201 -18.33 22.41 7.37
N ALA A 202 -17.95 21.19 7.00
CA ALA A 202 -17.49 20.90 5.65
C ALA A 202 -18.70 20.71 4.72
N PHE A 203 -18.56 21.05 3.44
CA PHE A 203 -19.59 20.79 2.44
C PHE A 203 -19.01 20.02 1.25
N LYS A 204 -19.87 19.24 0.59
CA LYS A 204 -19.57 18.53 -0.65
C LYS A 204 -20.67 18.82 -1.65
N ALA A 205 -20.28 19.32 -2.82
CA ALA A 205 -21.20 19.56 -3.94
C ALA A 205 -20.79 18.69 -5.13
N THR A 206 -21.72 17.88 -5.63
CA THR A 206 -21.47 16.96 -6.75
C THR A 206 -22.56 17.00 -7.81
N ASP A 207 -22.17 16.68 -9.05
CA ASP A 207 -23.11 16.41 -10.13
C ASP A 207 -23.71 14.98 -10.05
N GLU A 208 -24.58 14.64 -11.00
CA GLU A 208 -25.19 13.32 -11.16
C GLU A 208 -24.17 12.17 -11.31
N TYR A 209 -22.91 12.48 -11.63
CA TYR A 209 -21.81 11.54 -11.81
C TYR A 209 -20.83 11.53 -10.61
N GLY A 210 -21.15 12.25 -9.53
CA GLY A 210 -20.33 12.32 -8.32
C GLY A 210 -19.08 13.20 -8.46
N ARG A 211 -18.97 14.01 -9.52
CA ARG A 211 -17.84 14.93 -9.73
C ARG A 211 -18.07 16.23 -8.99
N GLY A 212 -17.01 16.78 -8.41
CA GLY A 212 -17.08 18.07 -7.71
C GLY A 212 -17.53 19.19 -8.64
N VAL A 213 -18.50 19.98 -8.22
CA VAL A 213 -18.98 21.15 -8.96
C VAL A 213 -18.78 22.43 -8.15
N ALA A 214 -18.37 23.50 -8.83
CA ALA A 214 -18.24 24.81 -8.20
C ALA A 214 -19.64 25.34 -7.85
N VAL A 215 -19.85 25.63 -6.57
CA VAL A 215 -21.09 26.20 -6.05
C VAL A 215 -20.78 27.42 -5.18
N SER A 216 -21.67 28.39 -5.22
CA SER A 216 -21.65 29.56 -4.34
C SER A 216 -23.04 29.74 -3.76
N GLY A 217 -23.14 29.99 -2.47
CA GLY A 217 -24.41 30.20 -1.79
C GLY A 217 -24.21 30.68 -0.36
N GLN A 218 -25.31 30.99 0.30
CA GLN A 218 -25.36 31.33 1.71
C GLN A 218 -26.05 30.19 2.45
N LEU A 219 -25.43 29.70 3.52
CA LEU A 219 -26.06 28.76 4.43
C LEU A 219 -26.78 29.57 5.51
N THR A 220 -28.10 29.46 5.53
CA THR A 220 -28.97 30.16 6.47
C THR A 220 -29.57 29.14 7.44
N ASP A 221 -29.89 29.58 8.65
CA ASP A 221 -30.73 28.79 9.55
C ASP A 221 -32.21 28.91 9.14
N ASP A 222 -33.12 28.47 10.01
CA ASP A 222 -34.56 28.57 9.81
C ASP A 222 -35.09 30.01 9.90
N GLN A 223 -34.28 30.97 10.36
CA GLN A 223 -34.63 32.39 10.48
C GLN A 223 -34.08 33.27 9.34
N GLY A 224 -33.16 32.75 8.51
CA GLY A 224 -32.65 33.42 7.31
C GLY A 224 -31.32 34.15 7.51
#